data_AF-A0A2T8KV44-F1
#
_entry.id   AF-A0A2T8KV44-F1
#
_cell.length_a   1.000
_cell.length_b   1.000
_cell.length_c   1.000
_cell.angle_alpha   90.00
_cell.angle_beta   90.00
_cell.angle_gamma   90.00
#
_symmetry.space_group_name_H-M   'P 1'
#
loop_
_entity.id
_entity.type
_entity.pdbx_description
1 polymer ?
#
loop_
_entity_poly.entity_id
_entity_poly.type
_entity_poly.pdbx_seq_one_letter_code
_entity_poly.pdbx_strand_id
1 'polypeptide(L)'
;MFQGIMVVLLRNILGHAYSNNKEVTKYTHRMLPFVAASIILDCQQCALSGVVRGCGWQKRGAFINLAAYYLVGIPAAVIFAFVFHLRGMGLWFGLLCGLVVQTILLLSITLCMNWDKEALMAKDRVSSSTPPVPAEMSTLNKSMEV
;
A
#
# COMPACT_ATOMS: atom_id res chain seq x y z
N MET A 1 4.97 -7.73 -6.51
CA MET A 1 6.24 -7.99 -7.24
C MET A 1 6.05 -8.85 -8.50
N PHE A 2 5.36 -10.00 -8.45
CA PHE A 2 5.12 -10.86 -9.65
C PHE A 2 4.28 -10.20 -10.76
N GLN A 3 3.26 -9.41 -10.42
CA GLN A 3 2.38 -8.79 -11.42
C GLN A 3 3.08 -7.70 -12.26
N GLY A 4 3.97 -6.92 -11.65
CA GLY A 4 4.72 -5.87 -12.35
C GLY A 4 5.69 -6.42 -13.41
N ILE A 5 6.35 -7.53 -13.09
CA ILE A 5 7.24 -8.24 -14.03
C ILE A 5 6.43 -8.81 -15.20
N MET A 6 5.23 -9.34 -14.93
CA MET A 6 4.38 -9.90 -15.98
C MET A 6 3.90 -8.84 -16.97
N VAL A 7 3.50 -7.64 -16.51
CA VAL A 7 3.09 -6.52 -17.39
C VAL A 7 4.25 -5.98 -18.21
N VAL A 8 5.45 -5.89 -17.64
CA VAL A 8 6.66 -5.45 -18.36
C VAL A 8 7.09 -6.48 -19.42
N LEU A 9 6.98 -7.78 -19.14
CA LEU A 9 7.22 -8.85 -20.12
C LEU A 9 6.13 -8.89 -21.21
N LEU A 10 4.86 -8.73 -20.83
CA LEU A 10 3.76 -8.63 -21.79
C LEU A 10 3.82 -7.37 -22.63
N ARG A 11 4.55 -6.32 -22.22
CA ARG A 11 4.65 -5.06 -22.98
C ARG A 11 5.32 -5.25 -24.34
N ASN A 12 6.35 -6.09 -24.44
CA ASN A 12 6.98 -6.40 -25.73
C ASN A 12 6.04 -7.20 -26.66
N ILE A 13 5.23 -8.09 -26.08
CA ILE A 13 4.28 -8.91 -26.82
C ILE A 13 3.04 -8.10 -27.22
N LEU A 14 2.52 -7.24 -26.34
CA LEU A 14 1.39 -6.36 -26.59
C LEU A 14 1.74 -5.26 -27.60
N GLY A 15 2.94 -4.68 -27.53
CA GLY A 15 3.41 -3.71 -28.52
C GLY A 15 3.53 -4.30 -29.93
N HIS A 16 3.88 -5.58 -30.03
CA HIS A 16 4.00 -6.30 -31.30
C HIS A 16 2.68 -6.92 -31.78
N ALA A 17 1.76 -7.24 -30.86
CA ALA A 17 0.45 -7.81 -31.16
C ALA A 17 -0.62 -6.75 -31.51
N TYR A 18 -0.47 -5.49 -31.05
CA TYR A 18 -1.46 -4.43 -31.32
C TYR A 18 -1.29 -3.75 -32.68
N SER A 19 -0.07 -3.56 -33.21
CA SER A 19 0.11 -3.07 -34.59
C SER A 19 1.57 -3.06 -35.07
N ASN A 20 1.83 -3.42 -36.33
CA ASN A 20 3.12 -3.32 -37.02
C ASN A 20 3.45 -1.86 -37.49
N ASN A 21 2.89 -0.85 -36.82
CA ASN A 21 2.86 0.54 -37.30
C ASN A 21 3.64 1.47 -36.34
N LYS A 22 4.61 2.22 -36.89
CA LYS A 22 5.61 3.00 -36.11
C LYS A 22 4.99 4.04 -35.15
N GLU A 23 3.76 4.50 -35.42
CA GLU A 23 3.05 5.42 -34.53
C GLU A 23 2.60 4.79 -33.20
N VAL A 24 2.13 3.54 -33.22
CA VAL A 24 1.64 2.84 -32.02
C VAL A 24 2.80 2.53 -31.08
N THR A 25 3.97 2.20 -31.63
CA THR A 25 5.21 2.01 -30.86
C THR A 25 5.63 3.32 -30.17
N LYS A 26 5.56 4.47 -30.86
CA LYS A 26 5.90 5.78 -30.30
C LYS A 26 4.95 6.19 -29.17
N TYR A 27 3.65 5.94 -29.30
CA TYR A 27 2.67 6.12 -28.22
C TYR A 27 2.91 5.17 -27.04
N THR A 28 3.24 3.90 -27.32
CA THR A 28 3.53 2.88 -26.30
C THR A 28 4.81 3.20 -25.51
N HIS A 29 5.81 3.84 -26.14
CA HIS A 29 6.98 4.36 -25.43
C HIS A 29 6.64 5.54 -24.52
N ARG A 30 5.68 6.40 -24.89
CA ARG A 30 5.24 7.52 -24.04
C ARG A 30 4.33 7.09 -22.89
N MET A 31 3.53 6.04 -23.09
CA MET A 31 2.68 5.42 -22.06
C MET A 31 3.46 4.56 -21.06
N LEU A 32 4.62 4.05 -21.45
CA LEU A 32 5.45 3.17 -20.63
C LEU A 32 5.78 3.72 -19.23
N PRO A 33 6.30 4.95 -19.08
CA PRO A 33 6.59 5.48 -17.75
C PRO A 33 5.34 5.55 -16.87
N PHE A 34 4.14 5.76 -17.45
CA PHE A 34 2.88 5.75 -16.70
C PHE A 34 2.51 4.35 -16.21
N VAL A 35 2.72 3.32 -17.03
CA VAL A 35 2.51 1.93 -16.64
C VAL A 35 3.49 1.53 -15.52
N ALA A 36 4.77 1.91 -15.65
CA ALA A 36 5.77 1.68 -14.60
C ALA A 36 5.39 2.37 -13.29
N ALA A 37 4.92 3.62 -13.35
CA ALA A 37 4.42 4.35 -12.20
C ALA A 37 3.21 3.67 -11.53
N SER A 38 2.29 3.11 -12.33
CA SER A 38 1.13 2.37 -11.80
C SER A 38 1.54 1.13 -11.01
N ILE A 39 2.51 0.38 -11.52
CA ILE A 39 3.04 -0.80 -10.82
C ILE A 39 3.67 -0.41 -9.47
N ILE A 40 4.38 0.73 -9.42
CA ILE A 40 4.93 1.25 -8.16
C ILE A 40 3.80 1.59 -7.19
N LEU A 41 2.72 2.22 -7.67
CA LEU A 41 1.56 2.51 -6.83
C LEU A 41 0.88 1.24 -6.29
N ASP A 42 0.73 0.21 -7.12
CA ASP A 42 0.16 -1.06 -6.70
C ASP A 42 1.02 -1.73 -5.62
N CYS A 43 2.35 -1.65 -5.75
CA CYS A 43 3.27 -2.14 -4.72
C CYS A 43 3.12 -1.35 -3.42
N GLN A 44 2.98 -0.03 -3.50
CA GLN A 44 2.82 0.85 -2.34
C GLN A 44 1.51 0.57 -1.60
N GLN A 45 0.41 0.40 -2.34
CA GLN A 45 -0.90 0.03 -1.79
C GLN A 45 -0.87 -1.33 -1.07
N CYS A 46 -0.12 -2.30 -1.62
CA CYS A 46 0.09 -3.60 -0.97
C CYS A 46 0.88 -3.45 0.33
N ALA A 47 1.97 -2.67 0.31
CA ALA A 47 2.78 -2.42 1.50
C ALA A 47 1.97 -1.74 2.60
N LEU A 48 1.21 -0.68 2.25
CA LEU A 48 0.34 0.01 3.19
C LEU A 48 -0.72 -0.92 3.78
N SER A 49 -1.42 -1.68 2.93
CA SER A 49 -2.41 -2.65 3.40
C SER A 49 -1.78 -3.75 4.28
N GLY A 50 -0.52 -4.10 4.05
CA GLY A 50 0.26 -5.01 4.88
C GLY A 50 0.53 -4.43 6.27
N VAL A 51 1.13 -3.24 6.34
CA VAL A 51 1.45 -2.55 7.62
C VAL A 51 0.20 -2.30 8.45
N VAL A 52 -0.85 -1.79 7.81
CA VAL A 52 -2.12 -1.48 8.47
C VAL A 52 -2.79 -2.72 9.07
N ARG A 53 -2.72 -3.87 8.40
CA ARG A 53 -3.21 -5.15 8.92
C ARG A 53 -2.29 -5.71 10.00
N GLY A 54 -0.97 -5.62 9.83
CA GLY A 54 0.02 -6.09 10.80
C GLY A 54 -0.09 -5.41 12.17
N CYS A 55 -0.36 -4.10 12.20
CA CYS A 55 -0.52 -3.36 13.46
C CYS A 55 -1.97 -3.37 14.01
N GLY A 56 -2.94 -3.88 13.24
CA GLY A 56 -4.37 -3.81 13.60
C GLY A 56 -4.95 -2.39 13.54
N TRP A 57 -4.36 -1.51 12.73
CA TRP A 57 -4.70 -0.07 12.68
C TRP A 57 -5.56 0.32 11.49
N GLN A 58 -6.36 -0.62 10.97
CA GLN A 58 -7.21 -0.43 9.79
C GLN A 58 -7.98 0.89 9.80
N LYS A 59 -8.57 1.25 10.95
CA LYS A 59 -9.33 2.50 11.13
C LYS A 59 -8.46 3.76 10.99
N ARG A 60 -7.29 3.79 11.62
CA ARG A 60 -6.37 4.94 11.55
C ARG A 60 -5.78 5.11 10.16
N GLY A 61 -5.36 4.01 9.54
CA GLY A 61 -4.83 4.02 8.18
C GLY A 61 -5.83 4.53 7.15
N ALA A 62 -7.10 4.11 7.26
CA ALA A 62 -8.17 4.58 6.37
C ALA A 62 -8.44 6.09 6.51
N PHE A 63 -8.46 6.62 7.73
CA PHE A 63 -8.67 8.05 7.96
C PHE A 63 -7.53 8.89 7.37
N ILE A 64 -6.28 8.49 7.62
CA ILE A 64 -5.10 9.15 7.05
C ILE A 64 -5.10 9.09 5.53
N ASN A 65 -5.47 7.94 4.96
CA ASN A 65 -5.63 7.76 3.51
C ASN A 65 -6.62 8.78 2.93
N LEU A 66 -7.81 8.85 3.53
CA LEU A 66 -8.88 9.71 3.06
C LEU A 66 -8.46 11.18 3.11
N ALA A 67 -7.85 11.59 4.22
CA ALA A 67 -7.36 12.95 4.40
C ALA A 67 -6.28 13.32 3.36
N ALA A 68 -5.29 12.45 3.14
CA ALA A 68 -4.22 12.70 2.17
C ALA A 68 -4.77 12.82 0.73
N TYR A 69 -5.68 11.94 0.34
CA TYR A 69 -6.29 11.99 -0.98
C TYR A 69 -7.22 13.17 -1.18
N TYR A 70 -8.07 13.49 -0.21
CA TYR A 70 -9.03 14.58 -0.36
C TYR A 70 -8.37 15.96 -0.26
N LEU A 71 -7.43 16.16 0.67
CA LEU A 71 -6.83 17.46 0.90
C LEU A 71 -5.68 17.76 -0.07
N VAL A 72 -4.96 16.75 -0.54
CA VAL A 72 -3.75 16.94 -1.36
C VAL A 72 -3.88 16.28 -2.72
N GLY A 73 -4.36 15.03 -2.77
CA GLY A 73 -4.49 14.26 -4.01
C GLY A 73 -5.45 14.90 -5.02
N ILE A 74 -6.67 15.26 -4.59
CA ILE A 74 -7.70 15.86 -5.47
C ILE A 74 -7.27 17.24 -5.97
N PRO A 75 -6.81 18.19 -5.12
CA PRO A 75 -6.32 19.47 -5.60
C PRO A 75 -5.12 19.34 -6.55
N ALA A 76 -4.16 18.47 -6.23
CA ALA A 76 -3.03 18.21 -7.12
C ALA A 76 -3.49 17.63 -8.46
N ALA A 77 -4.43 16.68 -8.45
CA ALA A 77 -4.99 16.08 -9.67
C ALA A 77 -5.67 17.14 -10.55
N VAL A 78 -6.47 18.04 -9.97
CA VAL A 78 -7.12 19.14 -10.69
C VAL A 78 -6.08 20.11 -11.25
N ILE A 79 -5.07 20.48 -10.46
CA ILE A 79 -3.98 21.35 -10.92
C ILE A 79 -3.25 20.71 -12.10
N PHE A 80 -2.82 19.46 -12.01
CA PHE A 80 -2.12 18.80 -13.12
C PHE A 80 -3.02 18.54 -14.34
N ALA A 81 -4.30 18.24 -14.15
CA ALA A 81 -5.22 17.99 -15.25
C ALA A 81 -5.57 19.27 -16.03
N PHE A 82 -5.83 20.37 -15.32
CA PHE A 82 -6.32 21.62 -15.92
C PHE A 82 -5.21 22.65 -16.20
N VAL A 83 -4.24 22.83 -15.29
CA VAL A 83 -3.16 23.82 -15.47
C VAL A 83 -2.10 23.32 -16.45
N PHE A 84 -1.70 22.06 -16.34
CA PHE A 84 -0.71 21.47 -17.24
C PHE A 84 -1.32 20.86 -18.52
N HIS A 85 -2.64 20.94 -18.70
CA HIS A 85 -3.37 20.34 -19.84
C HIS A 85 -3.05 18.86 -20.10
N LEU A 86 -2.61 18.13 -19.07
CA LEU A 86 -2.24 16.71 -19.18
C LEU A 86 -3.46 15.77 -19.26
N ARG A 87 -4.69 16.32 -19.25
CA ARG A 87 -5.97 15.58 -19.29
C ARG A 87 -5.94 14.38 -18.32
N GLY A 88 -6.15 13.15 -18.81
CA GLY A 88 -6.17 11.95 -17.98
C GLY A 88 -4.82 11.60 -17.33
N MET A 89 -3.70 12.01 -17.93
CA MET A 89 -2.37 11.79 -17.33
C MET A 89 -2.16 12.67 -16.09
N GLY A 90 -2.76 13.86 -16.06
CA GLY A 90 -2.70 14.76 -14.90
C GLY A 90 -3.46 14.20 -13.70
N LEU A 91 -4.59 13.54 -13.95
CA LEU A 91 -5.36 12.86 -12.90
C LEU A 91 -4.55 11.73 -12.25
N TRP A 92 -3.86 10.94 -13.07
CA TRP A 92 -2.94 9.89 -12.61
C TRP A 92 -1.80 10.45 -11.76
N PHE A 93 -1.20 11.58 -12.17
CA PHE A 93 -0.11 12.19 -11.44
C PHE A 93 -0.56 12.73 -10.06
N GLY A 94 -1.77 13.29 -9.98
CA GLY A 94 -2.37 13.70 -8.70
C GLY A 94 -2.64 12.51 -7.78
N LEU A 95 -3.08 11.37 -8.34
CA LEU A 95 -3.25 10.13 -7.58
C LEU A 95 -1.91 9.62 -7.02
N LEU A 96 -0.84 9.69 -7.82
CA LEU A 96 0.53 9.36 -7.40
C LEU A 96 0.97 10.23 -6.22
N CYS A 97 0.77 11.54 -6.32
CA CYS A 97 1.16 12.48 -5.29
C CYS A 97 0.43 12.20 -3.96
N GLY A 98 -0.87 11.91 -4.02
CA GLY A 98 -1.67 11.52 -2.85
C GLY A 98 -1.11 10.29 -2.13
N LEU A 99 -0.72 9.24 -2.87
CA LEU A 99 -0.13 8.01 -2.32
C LEU A 99 1.23 8.23 -1.67
N VAL A 100 2.07 9.07 -2.29
CA VAL A 100 3.39 9.40 -1.74
C VAL A 100 3.22 10.16 -0.42
N VAL A 101 2.34 11.17 -0.39
CA VAL A 101 2.05 11.93 0.83
C VAL A 101 1.49 11.04 1.93
N GLN A 102 0.52 10.18 1.60
CA GLN A 102 -0.04 9.21 2.54
C GLN A 102 1.04 8.29 3.11
N THR A 103 1.92 7.79 2.26
CA THR A 103 3.02 6.88 2.64
C THR A 103 3.99 7.57 3.59
N ILE A 104 4.43 8.78 3.27
CA ILE A 104 5.33 9.56 4.11
C ILE A 104 4.66 9.81 5.46
N LEU A 105 3.38 10.20 5.47
CA LEU A 105 2.67 10.48 6.70
C LEU A 105 2.53 9.24 7.58
N LEU A 106 2.20 8.09 6.99
CA LEU A 106 2.12 6.82 7.73
C LEU A 106 3.49 6.38 8.23
N LEU A 107 4.54 6.54 7.42
CA LEU A 107 5.93 6.21 7.79
C LEU A 107 6.41 7.12 8.94
N SER A 108 6.18 8.43 8.86
CA SER A 108 6.49 9.38 9.92
C SER A 108 5.76 9.03 11.21
N ILE A 109 4.46 8.72 11.15
CA ILE A 109 3.70 8.29 12.32
C ILE A 109 4.28 7.00 12.90
N THR A 110 4.66 6.05 12.05
CA THR A 110 5.25 4.77 12.45
C THR A 110 6.61 4.94 13.11
N LEU A 111 7.47 5.84 12.59
CA LEU A 111 8.77 6.16 13.17
C LEU A 111 8.66 6.96 14.48
N CYS A 112 7.69 7.86 14.58
CA CYS A 112 7.43 8.64 15.79
C CYS A 112 6.62 7.89 16.84
N MET A 113 6.07 6.70 16.51
CA MET A 113 5.28 5.95 17.48
C MET A 113 6.18 5.23 18.48
N ASN A 114 5.76 5.26 19.74
CA ASN A 114 6.47 4.59 20.81
C ASN A 114 6.23 3.07 20.70
N TRP A 115 7.16 2.38 20.04
CA TRP A 115 7.06 0.95 19.72
C TRP A 115 6.85 0.07 20.95
N ASP A 116 7.35 0.48 22.13
CA ASP A 116 7.13 -0.23 23.39
C ASP A 116 5.64 -0.32 23.75
N LYS A 117 4.88 0.75 23.51
CA LYS A 117 3.43 0.77 23.79
C LYS A 117 2.66 -0.15 22.84
N GLU A 118 3.06 -0.21 21.57
CA GLU A 118 2.42 -1.14 20.63
C GLU A 118 2.84 -2.58 20.79
N ALA A 119 4.08 -2.83 21.22
CA ALA A 119 4.50 -4.18 21.60
C ALA A 119 3.66 -4.69 22.78
N LEU A 120 3.39 -3.81 23.77
CA LEU A 120 2.46 -4.10 24.88
C LEU A 120 1.04 -4.36 24.39
N MET A 121 0.48 -3.50 23.53
CA MET A 121 -0.87 -3.73 22.97
C MET A 121 -0.97 -5.00 22.12
N ALA A 122 0.09 -5.36 21.40
CA ALA A 122 0.15 -6.60 20.65
C ALA A 122 0.20 -7.82 21.59
N LYS A 123 0.97 -7.73 22.68
CA LYS A 123 1.03 -8.77 23.72
C LYS A 123 -0.31 -8.97 24.42
N ASP A 124 -1.01 -7.90 24.77
CA ASP A 124 -2.35 -7.97 25.38
C ASP A 124 -3.37 -8.63 24.43
N ARG A 125 -3.33 -8.33 23.13
CA ARG A 125 -4.20 -8.98 22.14
C ARG A 125 -3.98 -10.49 22.08
N VAL A 126 -2.73 -10.94 22.11
CA VAL A 126 -2.40 -12.37 22.12
C VAL A 126 -2.82 -13.01 23.46
N SER A 127 -2.56 -12.35 24.59
CA SER A 127 -2.95 -12.86 25.91
C SER A 127 -4.47 -13.01 26.08
N SER A 128 -5.26 -12.14 25.44
CA SER A 128 -6.73 -12.23 25.45
C SER A 128 -7.29 -13.31 24.52
N SER A 129 -6.49 -13.85 23.60
CA SER A 129 -6.90 -14.87 22.63
C SER A 129 -6.40 -16.28 22.96
N THR A 130 -5.54 -16.43 23.97
CA THR A 130 -5.21 -17.74 24.55
C THR A 130 -6.38 -18.20 25.42
N PRO A 131 -7.06 -19.34 25.11
CA PRO A 131 -8.03 -19.90 26.03
C PRO A 131 -7.34 -20.22 27.36
N PRO A 132 -8.00 -20.03 28.52
CA PRO A 132 -7.41 -20.35 29.80
C PRO A 132 -6.92 -21.80 29.75
N VAL A 133 -5.67 -22.02 30.17
CA VAL A 133 -5.10 -23.37 30.30
C VAL A 133 -6.11 -24.20 31.10
N PRO A 134 -6.61 -25.33 30.57
CA PRO A 134 -7.51 -26.18 31.31
C PRO A 134 -6.90 -26.47 32.68
N ALA A 135 -7.65 -26.22 33.76
CA ALA A 135 -7.14 -26.34 35.12
C ALA A 135 -6.44 -27.69 35.38
N GLU A 136 -6.85 -28.74 34.65
CA GLU A 136 -6.25 -30.08 34.64
C GLU A 136 -4.76 -30.11 34.27
N MET A 137 -4.30 -29.27 33.33
CA MET A 137 -2.90 -29.22 32.91
C MET A 137 -2.00 -28.52 33.95
N SER A 138 -2.57 -27.61 34.74
CA SER A 138 -1.86 -26.97 35.87
C SER A 138 -1.70 -27.91 37.06
N THR A 139 -2.68 -28.78 37.30
CA THR A 139 -2.63 -29.80 38.37
C THR A 139 -1.72 -30.96 38.02
N LEU A 140 -1.68 -31.40 36.75
CA LEU A 140 -0.76 -32.46 36.31
C LEU A 140 0.71 -32.05 36.43
N ASN A 141 1.04 -30.80 36.07
CA ASN A 141 2.41 -30.30 36.20
C ASN A 141 2.87 -30.27 37.67
N LYS A 142 1.96 -29.88 38.58
CA LYS A 142 2.25 -29.84 40.02
C LYS A 142 2.35 -31.24 40.66
N SER A 143 1.63 -32.23 40.13
CA SER A 143 1.72 -33.63 40.58
C SER A 143 2.93 -34.38 40.03
N MET A 144 3.57 -33.88 38.96
CA MET A 144 4.82 -34.46 38.42
C MET A 144 6.08 -33.88 39.08
N GLU A 145 5.96 -32.77 39.82
CA GLU A 145 7.05 -32.12 40.57
C GLU A 145 7.15 -32.55 42.05
N VAL A 146 6.30 -33.49 42.51
CA VAL A 146 6.33 -34.10 43.86
C VAL A 146 6.68 -35.57 43.74
#